data_AF-A0A529MEV8-F1
#
_entry.id   AF-A0A529MEV8-F1
#
_cell.length_a   1.000
_cell.length_b   1.000
_cell.length_c   1.000
_cell.angle_alpha   90.00
_cell.angle_beta   90.00
_cell.angle_gamma   90.00
#
_symmetry.space_group_name_H-M   'P 1'
#
loop_
_entity.id
_entity.type
_entity.pdbx_description
1 polymer ?
#
loop_
_entity_poly.entity_id
_entity_poly.type
_entity_poly.pdbx_seq_one_letter_code
_entity_poly.pdbx_strand_id
1 'polypeptide(L)' 'PMQNGFCESFNGRMRDELLNETLFLGLDHARTTIAEWADDYNRSRPHSALGYLTPAAYAANLTATDDRLRNPT' A
#
# COMPACT_ATOMS: atom_id res chain seq x y z
N PRO A 1 0.74 17.76 10.16
CA PRO A 1 2.06 17.10 9.99
C PRO A 1 2.12 15.76 10.75
N MET A 2 1.45 14.74 10.22
CA MET A 2 1.58 13.32 10.61
C MET A 2 0.81 12.44 9.60
N GLN A 3 0.83 12.81 8.31
CA GLN A 3 0.04 12.11 7.27
C GLN A 3 0.93 11.36 6.27
N ASN A 4 2.27 11.48 6.39
CA ASN A 4 3.20 11.08 5.35
C ASN A 4 3.90 9.72 5.60
N GLY A 5 3.80 9.14 6.80
CA GLY A 5 4.53 7.91 7.13
C GLY A 5 4.17 6.68 6.28
N PHE A 6 2.91 6.61 5.80
CA PHE A 6 2.49 5.57 4.84
C PHE A 6 3.12 5.78 3.47
N CYS A 7 2.99 7.00 2.92
CA CYS A 7 3.56 7.35 1.62
C CYS A 7 5.10 7.21 1.62
N GLU A 8 5.76 7.58 2.72
CA GLU A 8 7.20 7.44 2.90
C GLU A 8 7.62 5.96 2.96
N SER A 9 6.88 5.13 3.70
CA SER A 9 7.15 3.68 3.77
C SER A 9 6.90 2.99 2.42
N PHE A 10 5.84 3.36 1.72
CA PHE A 10 5.54 2.87 0.38
C PHE A 10 6.64 3.24 -0.62
N ASN A 11 6.99 4.52 -0.70
CA ASN A 11 8.01 5.01 -1.64
C ASN A 11 9.40 4.41 -1.35
N GLY A 12 9.75 4.26 -0.06
CA GLY A 12 10.99 3.61 0.34
C GLY A 12 11.06 2.15 -0.13
N ARG A 13 9.99 1.39 0.11
CA ARG A 13 9.85 -0.02 -0.29
C ARG A 13 9.81 -0.20 -1.80
N MET A 14 9.07 0.65 -2.51
CA MET A 14 8.99 0.61 -3.98
C MET A 14 10.36 0.83 -4.61
N ARG A 15 11.15 1.76 -4.05
CA ARG A 15 12.50 2.00 -4.55
C ARG A 15 13.41 0.79 -4.31
N ASP A 16 13.40 0.26 -3.10
CA ASP A 16 14.32 -0.80 -2.67
C ASP A 16 13.97 -2.17 -3.29
N GLU A 17 12.69 -2.55 -3.26
CA GLU A 17 12.26 -3.90 -3.64
C GLU A 17 11.88 -4.03 -5.14
N LEU A 18 11.56 -2.92 -5.82
CA LEU A 18 11.11 -2.95 -7.21
C LEU A 18 12.07 -2.21 -8.14
N LEU A 19 12.26 -0.91 -7.93
CA LEU A 19 12.97 -0.08 -8.91
C LEU A 19 14.48 -0.35 -8.97
N ASN A 20 15.10 -0.67 -7.83
CA ASN A 20 16.53 -0.99 -7.78
C ASN A 20 16.84 -2.42 -8.28
N GLU A 21 15.90 -3.34 -8.13
CA GLU A 21 16.09 -4.77 -8.42
C GLU A 21 15.63 -5.16 -9.83
N THR A 22 14.84 -4.31 -10.50
CA THR A 22 14.21 -4.65 -11.78
C THR A 22 14.76 -3.83 -12.94
N LEU A 23 15.29 -4.51 -13.97
CA LEU A 23 15.55 -3.91 -15.27
C LEU A 23 14.28 -3.94 -16.12
N PHE A 24 13.73 -2.76 -16.41
CA PHE A 24 12.56 -2.64 -17.27
C PHE A 24 12.94 -2.78 -18.75
N LEU A 25 12.20 -3.63 -19.46
CA LEU A 25 12.41 -3.90 -20.89
C LEU A 25 11.64 -2.92 -21.78
N GLY A 26 10.82 -2.04 -21.18
CA GLY A 26 9.99 -1.07 -21.86
C GLY A 26 8.86 -0.56 -20.96
N LEU A 27 8.10 0.43 -21.45
CA LEU A 27 7.02 1.05 -20.69
C LEU A 27 5.88 0.08 -20.36
N ASP A 28 5.58 -0.85 -21.27
CA ASP A 28 4.55 -1.88 -21.06
C ASP A 28 4.93 -2.81 -19.91
N HIS A 29 6.15 -3.35 -19.96
CA HIS A 29 6.70 -4.18 -18.88
C HIS A 29 6.71 -3.41 -17.56
N ALA A 30 7.19 -2.17 -17.54
CA ALA A 30 7.19 -1.35 -16.32
C ALA A 30 5.80 -1.14 -15.74
N ARG A 31 4.78 -0.89 -16.57
CA ARG A 31 3.39 -0.72 -16.10
C ARG A 31 2.86 -1.98 -15.45
N THR A 32 3.08 -3.14 -16.07
CA THR A 32 2.63 -4.42 -15.54
C THR A 32 3.34 -4.74 -14.22
N THR A 33 4.68 -4.67 -14.18
CA THR A 33 5.44 -4.99 -12.96
C THR A 33 5.08 -4.04 -11.81
N ILE A 34 4.90 -2.74 -12.07
CA ILE A 34 4.48 -1.79 -11.03
C ILE A 34 3.08 -2.10 -10.51
N ALA A 35 2.15 -2.46 -11.39
CA ALA A 35 0.78 -2.79 -10.99
C ALA A 35 0.73 -4.07 -10.13
N GLU A 36 1.46 -5.11 -10.53
CA GLU A 36 1.57 -6.36 -9.77
C GLU A 36 2.21 -6.14 -8.40
N TRP A 37 3.31 -5.38 -8.34
CA TRP A 37 3.98 -5.07 -7.08
C TRP A 37 3.08 -4.25 -6.13
N ALA A 38 2.34 -3.28 -6.68
CA ALA A 38 1.41 -2.47 -5.89
C ALA A 38 0.24 -3.31 -5.34
N ASP A 39 -0.27 -4.29 -6.10
CA ASP A 39 -1.30 -5.19 -5.60
C ASP A 39 -0.77 -6.08 -4.46
N ASP A 40 0.42 -6.67 -4.63
CA ASP A 40 1.08 -7.48 -3.59
C ASP A 40 1.30 -6.67 -2.31
N TYR A 41 1.86 -5.47 -2.43
CA TYR A 41 2.09 -4.58 -1.28
C TYR A 41 0.79 -4.29 -0.53
N ASN A 42 -0.29 -3.99 -1.26
CA ASN A 42 -1.56 -3.59 -0.65
C ASN A 42 -2.36 -4.76 -0.05
N ARG A 43 -2.19 -5.99 -0.55
CA ARG A 43 -3.04 -7.13 -0.17
C ARG A 43 -2.33 -8.21 0.62
N SER A 44 -1.05 -8.44 0.40
CA SER A 44 -0.34 -9.60 0.94
C SER A 44 0.48 -9.28 2.18
N ARG A 45 0.94 -8.04 2.32
CA ARG A 45 1.99 -7.69 3.28
C ARG A 45 1.44 -7.02 4.54
N PRO A 46 1.55 -7.65 5.71
CA PRO A 46 1.20 -6.99 6.97
C PRO A 46 2.30 -5.98 7.36
N HIS A 47 1.90 -4.77 7.74
CA HIS A 47 2.83 -3.71 8.15
C HIS A 47 2.71 -3.44 9.65
N SER A 48 3.84 -3.42 10.36
CA SER A 48 3.87 -3.14 11.80
C SER A 48 3.28 -1.76 12.14
N ALA A 49 3.49 -0.75 11.28
CA ALA A 49 2.90 0.57 11.42
C ALA A 49 1.36 0.58 11.31
N LEU A 50 0.77 -0.45 10.70
CA LEU A 50 -0.68 -0.64 10.56
C LEU A 50 -1.21 -1.69 11.55
N GLY A 51 -0.50 -1.96 12.64
CA GLY A 51 -0.89 -2.99 13.60
C GLY A 51 -0.83 -4.41 13.01
N TYR A 52 0.11 -4.66 12.11
CA TYR A 52 0.25 -5.91 11.35
C TYR A 52 -0.94 -6.22 10.43
N LEU A 53 -1.69 -5.20 10.01
CA LEU A 53 -2.66 -5.30 8.93
C LEU A 53 -2.01 -4.99 7.59
N THR A 54 -2.61 -5.51 6.53
CA THR A 54 -2.31 -5.10 5.16
C THR A 54 -2.91 -3.71 4.91
N PRO A 55 -2.38 -2.92 3.96
CA PRO A 55 -2.93 -1.60 3.66
C PRO A 55 -4.41 -1.67 3.28
N ALA A 56 -4.83 -2.68 2.51
CA ALA A 56 -6.23 -2.89 2.15
C ALA A 56 -7.12 -3.20 3.37
N ALA A 57 -6.65 -4.06 4.29
CA ALA A 57 -7.39 -4.38 5.50
C ALA A 57 -7.51 -3.18 6.44
N TYR A 58 -6.44 -2.39 6.57
CA TYR A 58 -6.45 -1.16 7.34
C TYR A 58 -7.44 -0.14 6.76
N ALA A 59 -7.45 0.06 5.43
CA ALA A 59 -8.39 0.93 4.76
C ALA A 59 -9.85 0.49 4.96
N ALA A 60 -10.14 -0.81 4.85
CA ALA A 60 -11.47 -1.35 5.08
C ALA A 60 -11.98 -1.09 6.52
N ASN A 61 -11.10 -1.23 7.52
CA ASN A 61 -11.43 -0.91 8.92
C ASN A 61 -11.74 0.58 9.12
N LEU A 62 -11.01 1.48 8.45
CA LEU A 62 -11.29 2.91 8.49
C LEU A 62 -12.67 3.22 7.88
N THR A 63 -12.99 2.63 6.73
CA THR A 63 -14.31 2.80 6.08
C THR A 63 -15.45 2.29 6.96
N ALA A 64 -15.28 1.11 7.58
CA ALA A 64 -16.28 0.55 8.49
C ALA A 64 -16.44 1.35 9.79
N THR A 65 -15.42 2.09 10.20
CA THR A 65 -15.46 3.00 11.35
C THR A 65 -16.15 4.31 10.99
N ASP A 66 -15.83 4.89 9.82
CA ASP A 66 -16.49 6.10 9.29
C ASP A 66 -17.99 5.87 9.09
N ASP A 67 -18.40 4.72 8.54
CA ASP A 67 -19.81 4.35 8.38
C ASP A 67 -20.56 4.32 9.73
N ARG A 68 -19.96 3.68 10.75
CA ARG A 68 -20.52 3.65 12.12
C ARG A 68 -20.64 5.02 12.76
N LEU A 69 -19.70 5.92 12.49
CA LEU A 69 -19.75 7.30 12.99
C LEU A 69 -20.83 8.13 12.27
N ARG A 70 -21.10 7.84 10.99
CA ARG A 70 -22.13 8.54 10.20
C ARG A 70 -23.55 8.06 10.49
N ASN A 71 -23.73 6.82 10.93
CA ASN A 71 -25.04 6.27 11.25
C ASN A 71 -25.07 5.64 12.66
N PRO A 72 -25.04 6.46 13.73
CA PRO A 72 -25.12 5.96 15.09
C PRO A 72 -26.52 5.36 15.33
N THR A 73 -26.56 4.09 15.74
CA THR A 73 -27.78 3.41 16.25
C THR A 73 -28.31 4.07 17.51
#